data_AF-A0A2V9Y2Q9-F1
#
_entry.id   AF-A0A2V9Y2Q9-F1
#
_cell.length_a   1.000
_cell.length_b   1.000
_cell.length_c   1.000
_cell.angle_alpha   90.00
_cell.angle_beta   90.00
_cell.angle_gamma   90.00
#
_symmetry.space_group_name_H-M   'P 1'
#
loop_
_entity.id
_entity.type
_entity.pdbx_description
1 polymer ?
#
loop_
_entity_poly.entity_id
_entity_poly.type
_entity_poly.pdbx_seq_one_letter_code
_entity_poly.pdbx_strand_id
1 'polypeptide(L)'
;MKRWSSLVFLIALTVALISTPLSAQKSTGTISGVVSDPTGAVVPQATVIITNVETGLTRTVTSNEMGEYVAPDVPNGKYQITVKQAAFKEAANRLQSKRMSSRCKWTVLNWARLY
;
A
#
# COMPACT_ATOMS: atom_id res chain seq x y z
N MET A 1 42.26 42.90 34.72
CA MET A 1 42.22 41.55 34.12
C MET A 1 41.22 40.59 34.81
N LYS A 2 41.09 40.56 36.15
CA LYS A 2 40.13 39.67 36.86
C LYS A 2 38.63 39.88 36.55
N ARG A 3 38.20 41.12 36.29
CA ARG A 3 36.78 41.45 36.04
C ARG A 3 36.22 40.88 34.73
N TRP A 4 37.08 40.67 33.73
CA TRP A 4 36.66 40.13 32.44
C TRP A 4 36.53 38.61 32.47
N SER A 5 37.35 37.94 33.28
CA SER A 5 37.24 36.49 33.49
C SER A 5 35.92 36.10 34.16
N SER A 6 35.46 36.86 35.17
CA SER A 6 34.14 36.63 35.78
C SER A 6 32.97 36.83 34.83
N LEU A 7 33.05 37.80 33.91
CA LEU A 7 32.00 38.05 32.92
C LEU A 7 31.90 36.91 31.90
N VAL A 8 33.04 36.43 31.39
CA VAL A 8 33.09 35.28 30.48
C VAL A 8 32.54 34.03 31.14
N PHE A 9 32.85 33.81 32.42
CA PHE A 9 32.35 32.66 33.17
C PHE A 9 30.83 32.73 33.41
N LEU A 10 30.31 33.91 33.75
CA LEU A 10 28.87 34.13 33.92
C LEU A 10 28.10 33.92 32.61
N ILE A 11 28.65 34.36 31.48
CA ILE A 11 28.05 34.16 30.15
C ILE A 11 28.06 32.68 29.76
N ALA A 12 29.17 31.98 30.00
CA ALA A 12 29.24 30.54 29.74
C ALA A 12 28.23 29.75 30.59
N LEU A 13 28.06 30.15 31.86
CA LEU A 13 27.10 29.54 32.77
C LEU A 13 25.65 29.78 32.32
N THR A 14 25.29 31.00 31.92
CA THR A 14 23.93 31.28 31.43
C THR A 14 23.61 30.56 30.13
N VAL A 15 24.57 30.44 29.20
CA VAL A 15 24.40 29.67 27.96
C VAL A 15 24.18 28.19 28.26
N ALA A 16 24.90 27.62 29.23
CA ALA A 16 24.71 26.24 29.66
C ALA A 16 23.33 25.99 30.29
N LEU A 17 22.80 26.95 31.08
CA LEU A 17 21.48 26.82 31.70
C LEU A 17 20.31 26.93 30.71
N ILE A 18 20.49 27.58 29.56
CA ILE A 18 19.44 27.76 28.53
C ILE A 18 19.46 26.61 27.50
N SER A 19 20.47 25.74 27.54
CA SER A 19 20.59 24.61 26.62
C SER A 19 19.59 23.51 26.99
N THR A 20 18.35 23.64 26.52
CA THR A 20 17.36 22.57 26.56
C THR A 20 17.57 21.62 25.37
N PRO A 21 17.57 20.30 25.58
CA PRO A 21 17.72 19.34 24.48
C PRO A 21 16.47 19.39 23.61
N LEU A 22 16.57 20.04 22.45
CA LEU A 22 15.49 20.13 21.47
C LEU A 22 15.37 18.79 20.72
N SER A 23 14.59 17.84 21.25
CA SER A 23 14.21 16.61 20.53
C SER A 23 13.13 16.90 19.50
N ALA A 24 13.46 17.68 18.46
CA ALA A 24 12.56 17.96 17.33
C ALA A 24 12.75 16.99 16.14
N GLN A 25 13.77 16.13 16.19
CA GLN A 25 14.10 15.22 15.10
C GLN A 25 13.22 13.98 15.17
N LYS A 26 11.98 14.06 14.67
CA LYS A 26 11.23 12.85 14.32
C LYS A 26 11.84 12.29 13.04
N SER A 27 12.40 11.09 13.11
CA SER A 27 12.84 10.37 11.91
C SER A 27 11.60 9.84 11.19
N THR A 28 11.01 10.68 10.34
CA THR A 28 9.97 10.28 9.39
C THR A 28 10.59 9.99 8.03
N GLY A 29 10.02 9.01 7.34
CA GLY A 29 10.33 8.69 5.96
C GLY A 29 9.10 8.86 5.06
N THR A 30 9.33 8.65 3.77
CA THR A 30 8.28 8.65 2.75
C THR A 30 8.24 7.27 2.11
N ILE A 31 7.05 6.66 2.06
CA ILE A 31 6.83 5.42 1.31
C ILE A 31 6.24 5.81 -0.04
N SER A 32 6.96 5.51 -1.12
CA SER A 32 6.47 5.68 -2.49
C SER A 32 6.71 4.44 -3.32
N GLY A 33 5.90 4.25 -4.35
CA GLY A 33 6.02 3.11 -5.25
C GLY A 33 4.99 3.17 -6.37
N VAL A 34 5.02 2.16 -7.24
CA VAL A 34 4.09 2.01 -8.37
C VAL A 34 3.29 0.73 -8.17
N VAL A 35 1.98 0.81 -8.34
CA VAL A 35 1.07 -0.33 -8.33
C VAL A 35 0.95 -0.85 -9.76
N SER A 36 1.41 -2.08 -9.96
CA SER A 36 1.28 -2.84 -11.21
C SER A 36 0.57 -4.16 -10.98
N ASP A 37 -0.11 -4.65 -12.02
CA ASP A 37 -0.75 -5.96 -12.03
C ASP A 37 0.24 -7.07 -12.44
N PRO A 38 -0.13 -8.37 -12.33
CA PRO A 38 0.73 -9.48 -12.73
C PRO A 38 1.09 -9.52 -14.23
N THR A 39 0.35 -8.82 -15.08
CA THR A 39 0.63 -8.68 -16.52
C THR A 39 1.60 -7.53 -16.82
N GLY A 40 1.95 -6.72 -15.82
CA GLY A 40 2.84 -5.57 -15.94
C GLY A 40 2.11 -4.26 -16.26
N ALA A 41 0.78 -4.26 -16.28
CA ALA A 41 -0.01 -3.04 -16.50
C ALA A 41 -0.08 -2.20 -15.21
N VAL A 42 0.04 -0.88 -15.33
CA VAL A 42 -0.14 0.04 -14.20
C VAL A 42 -1.60 0.06 -13.77
N VAL A 43 -1.83 0.11 -12.46
CA VAL A 43 -3.19 0.10 -11.89
C VAL A 43 -3.51 1.48 -11.33
N PRO A 44 -4.24 2.32 -12.09
CA PRO A 44 -4.67 3.61 -11.60
C PRO A 44 -5.80 3.47 -10.57
N GLN A 45 -5.93 4.45 -9.68
CA GLN A 45 -7.01 4.53 -8.70
C GLN A 45 -7.08 3.31 -7.75
N ALA A 46 -5.94 2.67 -7.49
CA ALA A 46 -5.83 1.60 -6.51
C ALA A 46 -5.73 2.21 -5.10
N THR A 47 -6.52 1.68 -4.16
CA THR A 47 -6.45 2.05 -2.74
C THR A 47 -5.32 1.28 -2.06
N VAL A 48 -4.25 1.97 -1.70
CA VAL A 48 -3.09 1.42 -0.98
C VAL A 48 -3.27 1.70 0.51
N ILE A 49 -3.34 0.63 1.30
CA ILE A 49 -3.48 0.66 2.76
C ILE A 49 -2.14 0.25 3.37
N ILE A 50 -1.49 1.17 4.06
CA ILE A 50 -0.21 1.00 4.72
C ILE A 50 -0.46 0.89 6.22
N THR A 51 -0.25 -0.28 6.78
CA THR A 51 -0.46 -0.55 8.22
C THR A 51 0.88 -0.72 8.91
N ASN A 52 1.15 0.08 9.93
CA ASN A 52 2.29 -0.14 10.81
C ASN A 52 2.01 -1.36 11.70
N VAL A 53 2.87 -2.38 11.64
CA VAL A 53 2.68 -3.64 12.37
C VAL A 53 2.94 -3.48 13.87
N GLU A 54 3.75 -2.51 14.26
CA GLU A 54 4.16 -2.27 15.64
C GLU A 54 3.16 -1.38 16.39
N THR A 55 2.58 -0.40 15.71
CA THR A 55 1.66 0.59 16.32
C THR A 55 0.20 0.41 15.91
N GLY A 56 -0.09 -0.40 14.88
CA GLY A 56 -1.42 -0.54 14.29
C GLY A 56 -1.88 0.67 13.47
N LEU A 57 -1.07 1.73 13.38
CA LEU A 57 -1.41 2.95 12.64
C LEU A 57 -1.62 2.62 11.15
N THR A 58 -2.80 2.95 10.63
CA THR A 58 -3.18 2.70 9.24
C THR A 58 -3.21 4.00 8.45
N ARG A 59 -2.59 4.01 7.26
CA ARG A 59 -2.71 5.10 6.29
C ARG A 59 -3.24 4.58 4.96
N THR A 60 -4.23 5.27 4.42
CA THR A 60 -4.84 4.94 3.14
C THR A 60 -4.48 6.03 2.13
N VAL A 61 -3.91 5.63 0.99
CA VAL A 61 -3.53 6.51 -0.11
C VAL A 61 -4.04 5.89 -1.41
N THR A 62 -4.49 6.71 -2.36
CA THR A 62 -4.91 6.25 -3.70
C THR A 62 -3.79 6.46 -4.70
N SER A 63 -3.57 5.49 -5.59
CA SER A 63 -2.60 5.63 -6.69
C SER A 63 -3.10 6.59 -7.77
N ASN A 64 -2.18 7.31 -8.41
CA ASN A 64 -2.45 8.23 -9.52
C ASN A 64 -2.70 7.47 -10.85
N GLU A 65 -2.87 8.21 -11.95
CA GLU A 65 -3.10 7.64 -13.29
C GLU A 65 -1.96 6.76 -13.81
N MET A 66 -0.74 7.00 -13.32
CA MET A 66 0.45 6.20 -13.62
C MET A 66 0.63 5.03 -12.64
N GLY A 67 -0.30 4.81 -11.71
CA GLY A 67 -0.22 3.79 -10.67
C GLY A 67 0.72 4.15 -9.51
N GLU A 68 1.29 5.35 -9.49
CA GLU A 68 2.19 5.79 -8.42
C GLU A 68 1.42 6.20 -7.16
N TYR A 69 1.97 5.88 -6.00
CA TYR A 69 1.44 6.31 -4.71
C TYR A 69 2.56 6.91 -3.85
N VAL A 70 2.22 7.90 -3.02
CA VAL A 70 3.15 8.56 -2.10
C VAL A 70 2.48 8.75 -0.74
N ALA A 71 3.09 8.20 0.30
CA ALA A 71 2.69 8.35 1.69
C ALA A 71 3.84 9.02 2.47
N PRO A 72 3.81 10.36 2.65
CA PRO A 72 4.80 11.07 3.44
C PRO A 72 4.56 10.89 4.95
N ASP A 73 5.55 11.34 5.74
CA ASP A 73 5.48 11.42 7.20
C ASP A 73 5.23 10.08 7.90
N VAL A 74 5.83 9.02 7.37
CA VAL A 74 5.71 7.67 7.91
C VAL A 74 6.84 7.46 8.93
N PRO A 75 6.53 7.19 10.21
CA PRO A 75 7.57 6.88 11.20
C PRO A 75 8.44 5.70 10.77
N ASN A 76 9.68 5.62 11.24
CA ASN A 76 10.48 4.40 11.08
C ASN A 76 9.78 3.20 11.76
N GLY A 77 9.71 2.05 11.07
CA GLY A 77 9.06 0.86 11.60
C GLY A 77 8.75 -0.18 10.52
N LYS A 78 8.10 -1.28 10.92
CA LYS A 78 7.64 -2.34 10.01
C LYS A 78 6.24 -2.04 9.48
N TYR A 79 6.07 -2.11 8.17
CA TYR A 79 4.79 -1.81 7.50
C TYR A 79 4.31 -2.98 6.66
N GLN A 80 3.01 -3.27 6.75
CA GLN A 80 2.28 -4.15 5.85
C GLN A 80 1.50 -3.29 4.85
N ILE A 81 1.69 -3.55 3.56
CA ILE A 81 1.02 -2.81 2.48
C ILE A 81 -0.02 -3.72 1.87
N THR A 82 -1.27 -3.25 1.82
CA THR A 82 -2.40 -3.95 1.20
C THR A 82 -2.97 -3.07 0.11
N VAL A 83 -2.99 -3.55 -1.13
CA VAL A 83 -3.59 -2.83 -2.26
C VAL A 83 -4.98 -3.39 -2.53
N LYS A 84 -5.98 -2.52 -2.58
CA LYS A 84 -7.36 -2.83 -2.96
C LYS A 84 -7.72 -2.02 -4.19
N GLN A 85 -8.12 -2.67 -5.28
CA GLN A 85 -8.64 -1.98 -6.45
C GLN A 85 -10.17 -1.99 -6.42
N ALA A 86 -10.81 -0.81 -6.48
CA ALA A 86 -12.27 -0.72 -6.56
C ALA A 86 -12.84 -1.11 -7.94
N ALA A 87 -11.97 -1.24 -8.95
CA ALA A 87 -12.35 -1.32 -10.36
C ALA A 87 -12.35 -2.73 -10.98
N PHE A 88 -11.98 -3.79 -10.26
CA PHE A 88 -12.30 -5.15 -10.74
C PHE A 88 -13.76 -5.50 -10.40
N LYS A 89 -14.69 -4.67 -10.90
CA LYS A 89 -16.08 -5.12 -11.07
C LYS A 89 -16.03 -6.31 -12.00
N GLU A 90 -16.35 -7.47 -11.46
CA GLU A 90 -17.03 -8.53 -12.17
C GLU A 90 -16.63 -8.69 -13.65
N ALA A 91 -15.39 -9.11 -13.89
CA ALA A 91 -15.23 -10.25 -14.79
C ALA A 91 -15.69 -11.52 -14.04
N ALA A 92 -16.86 -11.46 -13.41
CA ALA A 92 -17.68 -12.62 -13.24
C ALA A 92 -17.97 -13.00 -14.68
N ASN A 93 -17.16 -13.92 -15.17
CA ASN A 93 -17.48 -14.80 -16.26
C ASN A 93 -18.96 -15.13 -16.08
N ARG A 94 -19.80 -14.38 -16.80
CA ARG A 94 -21.15 -14.80 -17.09
C ARG A 94 -20.89 -16.03 -17.92
N LEU A 95 -20.81 -17.17 -17.23
CA LEU A 95 -20.80 -18.48 -17.81
C LEU A 95 -21.93 -18.39 -18.82
N GLN A 96 -21.55 -18.32 -20.09
CA GLN A 96 -22.47 -18.52 -21.17
C GLN A 96 -23.03 -19.90 -20.84
N SER A 97 -24.23 -19.93 -20.26
CA SER A 97 -25.02 -21.14 -20.20
C SER A 97 -25.26 -21.44 -21.67
N LYS A 98 -24.34 -22.22 -22.25
CA LYS A 98 -24.51 -22.84 -23.55
C LYS A 98 -25.63 -23.82 -23.28
N ARG A 99 -26.87 -23.33 -23.37
CA ARG A 99 -28.09 -24.10 -23.19
C ARG A 99 -27.96 -25.15 -24.28
N MET A 100 -27.58 -26.36 -23.87
CA MET A 100 -27.44 -27.50 -24.74
C MET A 100 -28.85 -27.77 -25.27
N SER A 101 -29.18 -27.13 -26.39
CA SER A 101 -30.45 -27.26 -27.08
C SER A 101 -30.58 -28.73 -27.43
N SER A 102 -31.72 -29.29 -27.02
CA SER A 102 -32.08 -30.70 -26.88
C SER A 102 -32.15 -31.49 -28.20
N ARG A 103 -31.20 -31.28 -29.12
CA ARG A 103 -31.10 -31.99 -30.41
C ARG A 103 -29.89 -32.93 -30.51
N CYS A 104 -29.31 -33.35 -29.39
CA CYS A 104 -28.58 -34.62 -29.37
C CYS A 104 -29.61 -35.74 -29.46
N LYS A 105 -29.94 -36.15 -30.70
CA LYS A 105 -30.61 -37.42 -30.99
C LYS A 105 -29.82 -38.53 -30.32
N TRP A 106 -30.35 -39.06 -29.23
CA TRP A 106 -30.02 -40.39 -28.76
C TRP A 106 -30.49 -41.38 -29.83
N THR A 107 -29.59 -41.82 -30.71
CA THR A 107 -29.84 -43.03 -31.51
C THR A 107 -29.01 -44.15 -30.90
N VAL A 108 -29.51 -44.69 -29.80
CA VAL A 108 -29.21 -46.07 -29.40
C VAL A 108 -30.31 -46.91 -30.02
N LEU A 109 -30.03 -47.59 -31.12
CA LEU A 109 -30.87 -48.71 -31.55
C LEU A 109 -30.01 -49.96 -31.68
N ASN A 110 -30.21 -50.77 -30.66
CA ASN A 110 -29.71 -52.10 -30.41
C ASN A 110 -30.19 -53.05 -31.53
N TRP A 111 -29.25 -53.80 -32.11
CA TRP A 111 -29.32 -55.18 -32.62
C TRP A 111 -30.60 -55.67 -33.32
N ALA A 112 -30.45 -56.09 -34.58
CA ALA A 112 -31.03 -57.35 -35.06
C ALA A 112 -30.42 -57.81 -36.41
N ARG A 113 -30.12 -59.11 -36.44
CA ARG A 113 -30.31 -60.03 -37.58
C ARG A 113 -29.12 -60.25 -38.53
N LEU A 114 -28.36 -61.30 -38.17
CA LEU A 114 -28.06 -62.48 -39.01
C LEU A 114 -28.47 -62.35 -40.49
N TYR A 115 -27.49 -62.38 -41.40
CA TYR A 115 -27.28 -63.43 -42.42
C TYR A 115 -25.87 -63.27 -42.98
#